data_AF-A0A965PII6-F1
#
_entry.id   AF-A0A965PII6-F1
#
_cell.length_a   1.000
_cell.length_b   1.000
_cell.length_c   1.000
_cell.angle_alpha   90.00
_cell.angle_beta   90.00
_cell.angle_gamma   90.00
#
_symmetry.space_group_name_H-M   'P 1'
#
loop_
_entity.id
_entity.type
_entity.pdbx_description
1 polymer ?
#
loop_
_entity_poly.entity_id
_entity_poly.type
_entity_poly.pdbx_seq_one_letter_code
_entity_poly.pdbx_strand_id
1 'polypeptide(L)'
;MSTNITGEVTQKLVEAFEFFNKELDTNLDTPVFTLIPNRGRQSYYGWYWAGRWKDGKKTLPEINITADTLKRSVEDVCETLIHEMAHYKNSVEEIVDCNVNQYHNKHFKTRAEEFGLKVERMRNKGYAKTSLDEKGNNLVKKYKNKFCKDDKNPFHVYRVTEERVSIVKSNKRFIAVDKNLAEEVEQLFGDQTLRETVENLMRSAISEHHVYESKASGSRYSELQEMA
;
A
#
# COMPACT_ATOMS: atom_id res chain seq x y z
N MET A 1 24.99 -31.49 0.49
CA MET A 1 25.46 -30.09 0.61
C MET A 1 24.42 -29.34 1.43
N SER A 2 24.82 -28.62 2.47
CA SER A 2 23.89 -27.74 3.20
C SER A 2 23.68 -26.50 2.33
N THR A 3 22.53 -26.41 1.67
CA THR A 3 22.17 -25.25 0.84
C THR A 3 21.60 -24.19 1.78
N ASN A 4 22.41 -23.20 2.17
CA ASN A 4 21.92 -22.04 2.93
C ASN A 4 21.18 -21.09 1.98
N ILE A 5 19.99 -21.51 1.58
CA ILE A 5 19.16 -20.81 0.59
C ILE A 5 18.88 -19.37 1.03
N THR A 6 18.55 -19.15 2.30
CA THR A 6 18.30 -17.80 2.82
C THR A 6 19.54 -16.92 2.69
N GLY A 7 20.71 -17.45 3.08
CA GLY A 7 21.99 -16.76 2.94
C GLY A 7 22.30 -16.40 1.49
N GLU A 8 22.06 -17.32 0.55
CA GLU A 8 22.28 -17.09 -0.89
C GLU A 8 21.40 -15.95 -1.42
N VAL A 9 20.10 -15.92 -1.09
CA VAL A 9 19.20 -14.84 -1.54
C VAL A 9 19.64 -13.50 -0.97
N THR A 10 19.96 -13.43 0.32
CA THR A 10 20.43 -12.18 0.93
C THR A 10 21.78 -11.74 0.36
N GLN A 11 22.67 -12.69 0.05
CA GLN A 11 23.95 -12.39 -0.60
C GLN A 11 23.74 -11.78 -1.99
N LYS A 12 22.75 -12.27 -2.75
CA LYS A 12 22.41 -11.70 -4.06
C LYS A 12 21.81 -10.29 -3.97
N LEU A 13 21.05 -9.99 -2.92
CA LEU A 13 20.58 -8.62 -2.67
C LEU A 13 21.75 -7.68 -2.33
N VAL A 14 22.69 -8.13 -1.50
CA VAL A 14 23.93 -7.37 -1.20
C VAL A 14 24.75 -7.14 -2.48
N GLU A 15 24.94 -8.17 -3.31
CA GLU A 15 25.65 -8.05 -4.60
C GLU A 15 24.98 -7.03 -5.53
N ALA A 16 23.65 -7.06 -5.64
CA ALA A 16 22.90 -6.09 -6.43
C ALA A 16 23.06 -4.67 -5.88
N PHE A 17 22.97 -4.49 -4.56
CA PHE A 17 23.16 -3.20 -3.91
C PHE A 17 24.55 -2.65 -4.18
N GLU A 18 25.62 -3.43 -3.94
CA GLU A 18 26.99 -2.98 -4.18
C GLU A 18 27.25 -2.65 -5.66
N PHE A 19 26.64 -3.40 -6.57
CA PHE A 19 26.70 -3.10 -7.99
C PHE A 19 26.09 -1.72 -8.30
N PHE A 20 24.86 -1.46 -7.84
CA PHE A 20 24.21 -0.17 -8.08
C PHE A 20 24.89 0.98 -7.31
N ASN A 21 25.34 0.74 -6.07
CA ASN A 21 26.06 1.70 -5.25
C ASN A 21 27.31 2.21 -5.98
N LYS A 22 28.02 1.30 -6.65
CA LYS A 22 29.17 1.62 -7.49
C LYS A 22 28.79 2.32 -8.79
N GLU A 23 27.84 1.79 -9.57
CA GLU A 23 27.48 2.38 -10.88
C GLU A 23 26.81 3.75 -10.77
N LEU A 24 26.14 4.03 -9.64
CA LEU A 24 25.50 5.30 -9.34
C LEU A 24 26.39 6.25 -8.50
N ASP A 25 27.59 5.82 -8.11
CA ASP A 25 28.54 6.57 -7.28
C ASP A 25 27.90 7.14 -6.00
N THR A 26 27.10 6.31 -5.30
CA THR A 26 26.31 6.81 -4.15
C THR A 26 27.09 6.88 -2.84
N ASN A 27 28.19 6.12 -2.75
CA ASN A 27 29.05 6.01 -1.56
C ASN A 27 28.24 5.69 -0.29
N LEU A 28 27.31 4.74 -0.38
CA LEU A 28 26.49 4.27 0.73
C LEU A 28 27.14 3.06 1.40
N ASP A 29 27.12 3.00 2.72
CA ASP A 29 27.51 1.80 3.45
C ASP A 29 26.48 0.68 3.21
N THR A 30 26.94 -0.56 3.07
CA THR A 30 26.06 -1.73 2.87
C THR A 30 25.04 -1.85 4.01
N PRO A 31 23.73 -1.82 3.74
CA PRO A 31 22.70 -1.94 4.76
C PRO A 31 22.51 -3.40 5.19
N VAL A 32 21.83 -3.60 6.31
CA VAL A 32 21.29 -4.91 6.69
C VAL A 32 20.11 -5.24 5.77
N PHE A 33 20.23 -6.34 5.02
CA PHE A 33 19.13 -6.84 4.20
C PHE A 33 18.21 -7.74 5.00
N THR A 34 16.90 -7.51 4.87
CA THR A 34 15.86 -8.34 5.48
C THR A 34 14.81 -8.80 4.46
N LEU A 35 14.17 -9.94 4.77
CA LEU A 35 13.12 -10.57 3.96
C LEU A 35 11.84 -10.71 4.79
N ILE A 36 11.28 -9.59 5.22
CA ILE A 36 10.08 -9.53 6.03
C ILE A 36 8.86 -9.54 5.11
N PRO A 37 7.93 -10.48 5.28
CA PRO A 37 6.76 -10.59 4.42
C PRO A 37 5.68 -9.58 4.77
N ASN A 38 4.75 -9.41 3.84
CA ASN A 38 3.61 -8.54 4.02
C ASN A 38 2.54 -9.22 4.90
N ARG A 39 2.07 -8.53 5.95
CA ARG A 39 0.99 -9.04 6.82
C ARG A 39 -0.42 -8.70 6.28
N GLY A 40 -0.59 -8.69 4.96
CA GLY A 40 -1.89 -8.71 4.28
C GLY A 40 -2.72 -7.42 4.31
N ARG A 41 -2.17 -6.28 4.73
CA ARG A 41 -2.93 -5.00 4.80
C ARG A 41 -2.33 -3.84 3.99
N GLN A 42 -1.06 -3.90 3.59
CA GLN A 42 -0.41 -2.83 2.85
C GLN A 42 0.56 -3.38 1.81
N SER A 43 0.29 -3.20 0.52
CA SER A 43 1.16 -3.71 -0.57
C SER A 43 2.40 -2.83 -0.77
N TYR A 44 3.45 -3.05 0.02
CA TYR A 44 4.78 -2.50 -0.25
C TYR A 44 5.72 -3.61 -0.72
N TYR A 45 6.56 -3.28 -1.70
CA TYR A 45 7.56 -4.21 -2.24
C TYR A 45 8.87 -4.21 -1.48
N GLY A 46 9.16 -3.13 -0.76
CA GLY A 46 10.31 -2.97 0.12
C GLY A 46 10.12 -1.79 1.05
N TRP A 47 11.13 -1.53 1.89
CA TRP A 47 11.29 -0.28 2.62
C TRP A 47 12.74 -0.06 3.03
N TYR A 48 13.11 1.20 3.18
CA TYR A 48 14.31 1.66 3.87
C TYR A 48 14.00 2.08 5.31
N TRP A 49 14.93 1.82 6.22
CA TRP A 49 14.89 2.35 7.60
C TRP A 49 16.28 2.78 8.09
N ALA A 50 16.41 4.06 8.44
CA ALA A 50 17.64 4.63 8.98
C ALA A 50 17.93 4.11 10.41
N GLY A 51 19.13 3.53 10.62
CA GLY A 51 19.60 3.13 11.95
C GLY A 51 18.74 2.07 12.66
N ARG A 52 18.09 1.18 11.90
CA ARG A 52 17.19 0.15 12.46
C ARG A 52 17.91 -0.87 13.34
N TRP A 53 19.16 -1.15 13.03
CA TRP A 53 19.95 -2.20 13.66
C TRP A 53 21.08 -1.62 14.52
N LYS A 54 21.53 -2.39 15.51
CA LYS A 54 22.72 -2.09 16.29
C LYS A 54 23.75 -3.21 16.16
N ASP A 55 24.99 -2.82 15.89
CA ASP A 55 26.16 -3.68 15.97
C ASP A 55 27.16 -3.05 16.97
N GLY A 56 27.10 -3.53 18.20
CA GLY A 56 27.76 -2.90 19.34
C GLY A 56 27.33 -1.43 19.52
N LYS A 57 28.25 -0.50 19.25
CA LYS A 57 28.01 0.95 19.33
C LYS A 57 27.55 1.56 18.00
N LYS A 58 27.63 0.84 16.89
CA LYS A 58 27.24 1.31 15.56
C LYS A 58 25.74 1.10 15.34
N THR A 59 25.09 2.05 14.69
CA THR A 59 23.73 1.88 14.14
C THR A 59 23.82 1.60 12.65
N LEU A 60 23.11 0.58 12.18
CA LEU A 60 23.13 0.18 10.76
C LEU A 60 21.75 0.43 10.12
N PRO A 61 21.71 0.87 8.86
CA PRO A 61 20.48 1.00 8.11
C PRO A 61 19.93 -0.37 7.71
N GLU A 62 18.63 -0.41 7.41
CA GLU A 62 17.95 -1.58 6.85
C GLU A 62 17.42 -1.25 5.45
N ILE A 63 17.57 -2.19 4.52
CA ILE A 63 16.71 -2.30 3.34
C ILE A 63 16.01 -3.65 3.42
N ASN A 64 14.68 -3.62 3.43
CA ASN A 64 13.87 -4.82 3.30
C ASN A 64 13.39 -4.98 1.87
N ILE A 65 13.46 -6.19 1.34
CA ILE A 65 12.68 -6.60 0.16
C ILE A 65 11.61 -7.57 0.64
N THR A 66 10.34 -7.25 0.40
CA THR A 66 9.23 -8.05 0.89
C THR A 66 9.31 -9.46 0.32
N ALA A 67 9.37 -10.47 1.20
CA ALA A 67 9.61 -11.87 0.80
C ALA A 67 8.59 -12.44 -0.21
N ASP A 68 7.33 -11.97 -0.16
CA ASP A 68 6.26 -12.38 -1.08
C ASP A 68 6.42 -11.80 -2.49
N THR A 69 7.33 -10.84 -2.66
CA THR A 69 7.53 -10.04 -3.89
C THR A 69 8.81 -10.40 -4.64
N LEU A 70 9.65 -11.27 -4.06
CA LEU A 70 10.84 -11.81 -4.71
C LEU A 70 10.52 -12.65 -5.94
N LYS A 71 9.28 -13.15 -6.07
CA LYS A 71 8.78 -13.86 -7.24
C LYS A 71 8.67 -13.00 -8.51
N ARG A 72 8.79 -11.68 -8.38
CA ARG A 72 8.75 -10.76 -9.53
C ARG A 72 10.03 -10.91 -10.39
N SER A 73 10.05 -10.24 -11.53
CA SER A 73 11.23 -10.25 -12.40
C SER A 73 12.46 -9.65 -11.71
N VAL A 74 13.65 -9.93 -12.24
CA VAL A 74 14.90 -9.34 -11.73
C VAL A 74 14.83 -7.82 -11.83
N GLU A 75 14.26 -7.32 -12.92
CA GLU A 75 13.99 -5.92 -13.20
C GLU A 75 13.13 -5.29 -12.10
N ASP A 76 12.01 -5.93 -11.75
CA ASP A 76 11.10 -5.44 -10.71
C ASP A 76 11.73 -5.41 -9.31
N VAL A 77 12.54 -6.41 -8.97
CA VAL A 77 13.26 -6.46 -7.69
C VAL A 77 14.35 -5.39 -7.65
N CYS A 78 15.11 -5.23 -8.74
CA CYS A 78 16.11 -4.18 -8.86
C CYS A 78 15.48 -2.78 -8.83
N GLU A 79 14.32 -2.58 -9.46
CA GLU A 79 13.58 -1.31 -9.37
C GLU A 79 13.24 -0.98 -7.91
N THR A 80 12.72 -1.96 -7.16
CA THR A 80 12.43 -1.78 -5.73
C THR A 80 13.71 -1.48 -4.94
N LEU A 81 14.80 -2.18 -5.22
CA LEU A 81 16.07 -1.91 -4.55
C LEU A 81 16.57 -0.48 -4.83
N ILE A 82 16.53 -0.02 -6.08
CA ILE A 82 16.95 1.33 -6.48
C ILE A 82 16.03 2.39 -5.84
N HIS A 83 14.73 2.10 -5.71
CA HIS A 83 13.77 2.95 -4.99
C HIS A 83 14.19 3.13 -3.53
N GLU A 84 14.48 2.04 -2.81
CA GLU A 84 14.93 2.13 -1.42
C GLU A 84 16.32 2.77 -1.28
N MET A 85 17.20 2.61 -2.27
CA MET A 85 18.48 3.31 -2.32
C MET A 85 18.30 4.83 -2.45
N ALA A 86 17.28 5.31 -3.18
CA ALA A 86 16.99 6.73 -3.28
C ALA A 86 16.61 7.32 -1.91
N HIS A 87 15.77 6.62 -1.14
CA HIS A 87 15.48 6.98 0.24
C HIS A 87 16.72 6.98 1.11
N TYR A 88 17.55 5.93 1.01
CA TYR A 88 18.77 5.83 1.79
C TYR A 88 19.72 7.00 1.50
N LYS A 89 19.94 7.33 0.22
CA LYS A 89 20.80 8.44 -0.17
C LYS A 89 20.29 9.79 0.33
N ASN A 90 18.99 10.06 0.19
CA ASN A 90 18.39 11.27 0.76
C ASN A 90 18.55 11.32 2.29
N SER A 91 18.37 10.19 2.98
CA SER A 91 18.55 10.13 4.44
C SER A 91 19.98 10.41 4.89
N VAL A 92 21.00 9.91 4.17
CA VAL A 92 22.42 10.18 4.47
C VAL A 92 22.79 11.64 4.23
N GLU A 93 22.14 12.28 3.26
CA GLU A 93 22.32 13.71 2.95
C GLU A 93 21.35 14.61 3.73
N GLU A 94 20.66 14.06 4.73
CA GLU A 94 19.73 14.79 5.61
C GLU A 94 18.55 15.47 4.87
N ILE A 95 18.16 14.91 3.72
CA ILE A 95 17.05 15.37 2.89
C ILE A 95 15.78 14.59 3.26
N VAL A 96 14.75 15.30 3.73
CA VAL A 96 13.43 14.71 4.01
C VAL A 96 12.65 14.53 2.72
N ASP A 97 12.42 13.28 2.31
CA ASP A 97 11.83 12.94 1.01
C ASP A 97 10.46 12.26 1.09
N CYS A 98 10.08 11.75 2.25
CA CYS A 98 8.83 11.07 2.51
C CYS A 98 8.29 11.41 3.92
N ASN A 99 6.96 11.41 4.09
CA ASN A 99 6.35 11.64 5.40
C ASN A 99 5.87 10.34 6.06
N VAL A 100 5.40 10.44 7.31
CA VAL A 100 4.88 9.31 8.10
C VAL A 100 3.76 8.54 7.39
N ASN A 101 2.96 9.21 6.56
CA ASN A 101 1.88 8.61 5.77
C ASN A 101 2.35 7.97 4.45
N GLN A 102 3.67 7.86 4.25
CA GLN A 102 4.32 7.36 3.03
C GLN A 102 3.99 8.22 1.80
N TYR A 103 3.89 9.54 1.99
CA TYR A 103 3.73 10.49 0.90
C TYR A 103 5.10 10.97 0.43
N HIS A 104 5.47 10.62 -0.80
CA HIS A 104 6.76 10.93 -1.42
C HIS A 104 6.73 12.32 -2.05
N ASN A 105 7.66 13.19 -1.67
CA ASN A 105 7.70 14.57 -2.13
C ASN A 105 8.62 14.72 -3.38
N LYS A 106 8.89 15.96 -3.79
CA LYS A 106 9.71 16.23 -4.98
C LYS A 106 11.19 15.86 -4.80
N HIS A 107 11.72 15.87 -3.57
CA HIS A 107 13.09 15.42 -3.29
C HIS A 107 13.26 13.93 -3.57
N PHE A 108 12.26 13.11 -3.19
CA PHE A 108 12.24 11.70 -3.57
C PHE A 108 12.25 11.56 -5.09
N LYS A 109 11.35 12.28 -5.78
CA LYS A 109 11.24 12.26 -7.24
C LYS A 109 12.59 12.55 -7.90
N THR A 110 13.25 13.63 -7.50
CA THR A 110 14.55 14.04 -8.05
C THR A 110 15.60 12.95 -7.88
N ARG A 111 15.74 12.39 -6.67
CA ARG A 111 16.73 11.32 -6.43
C ARG A 111 16.42 10.05 -7.22
N ALA A 112 15.16 9.64 -7.23
CA ALA A 112 14.74 8.44 -7.94
C ALA A 112 15.01 8.58 -9.46
N GLU A 113 14.71 9.75 -10.04
CA GLU A 113 15.05 10.06 -11.44
C GLU A 113 16.56 10.08 -11.69
N GLU A 114 17.35 10.68 -10.80
CA GLU A 114 18.82 10.61 -10.88
C GLU A 114 19.34 9.17 -10.87
N PHE A 115 18.67 8.26 -10.16
CA PHE A 115 19.05 6.86 -10.04
C PHE A 115 18.56 5.98 -11.21
N GLY A 116 17.85 6.56 -12.17
CA GLY A 116 17.35 5.85 -13.35
C GLY A 116 15.94 5.28 -13.18
N LEU A 117 15.10 5.94 -12.38
CA LEU A 117 13.68 5.61 -12.26
C LEU A 117 12.83 6.69 -12.91
N LYS A 118 11.87 6.28 -13.73
CA LYS A 118 10.73 7.13 -14.08
C LYS A 118 9.79 7.21 -12.87
N VAL A 119 9.33 8.41 -12.52
CA VAL A 119 8.49 8.63 -11.35
C VAL A 119 7.16 9.29 -11.69
N GLU A 120 6.07 8.69 -11.25
CA GLU A 120 4.70 9.16 -11.48
C GLU A 120 4.00 9.52 -10.16
N ARG A 121 3.15 10.55 -10.20
CA ARG A 121 2.40 11.00 -9.01
C ARG A 121 1.15 10.15 -8.80
N MET A 122 0.95 9.70 -7.56
CA MET A 122 -0.24 9.02 -7.06
C MET A 122 -1.01 9.92 -6.10
N ARG A 123 -2.36 9.91 -6.20
CA ARG A 123 -3.26 10.79 -5.45
C ARG A 123 -2.94 10.89 -3.94
N ASN A 124 -2.75 9.75 -3.26
CA ASN A 124 -2.57 9.67 -1.81
C ASN A 124 -1.15 9.30 -1.36
N LYS A 125 -0.20 9.18 -2.29
CA LYS A 125 1.16 8.71 -2.01
C LYS A 125 2.26 9.62 -2.60
N GLY A 126 1.88 10.70 -3.27
CA GLY A 126 2.84 11.62 -3.86
C GLY A 126 3.58 10.94 -5.02
N TYR A 127 4.87 11.15 -5.17
CA TYR A 127 5.71 10.61 -6.24
C TYR A 127 6.14 9.16 -6.00
N ALA A 128 5.22 8.28 -5.60
CA ALA A 128 5.55 6.92 -5.13
C ALA A 128 5.60 5.85 -6.23
N LYS A 129 5.00 6.09 -7.41
CA LYS A 129 4.96 5.10 -8.47
C LYS A 129 6.25 5.20 -9.30
N THR A 130 7.10 4.19 -9.21
CA THR A 130 8.34 4.08 -9.97
C THR A 130 8.24 3.05 -11.08
N SER A 131 9.10 3.18 -12.07
CA SER A 131 9.44 2.16 -13.06
C SER A 131 10.85 2.43 -13.58
N LEU A 132 11.61 1.42 -14.01
CA LEU A 132 12.92 1.66 -14.62
C LEU A 132 12.80 2.56 -15.86
N ASP A 133 13.60 3.62 -15.94
CA ASP A 133 13.78 4.40 -17.17
C ASP A 133 14.86 3.77 -18.07
N GLU A 134 15.30 4.47 -19.12
CA GLU A 134 16.37 3.97 -19.99
C GLU A 134 17.70 3.72 -19.24
N LYS A 135 18.10 4.62 -18.34
CA LYS A 135 19.28 4.47 -17.50
C LYS A 135 19.14 3.27 -16.56
N GLY A 136 18.00 3.17 -15.86
CA GLY A 136 17.69 2.05 -14.96
C GLY A 136 17.72 0.70 -15.68
N ASN A 137 17.08 0.61 -16.85
CA ASN A 137 17.11 -0.61 -17.67
C ASN A 137 18.53 -1.00 -18.09
N ASN A 138 19.35 -0.03 -18.49
CA ASN A 138 20.75 -0.27 -18.84
C ASN A 138 21.57 -0.77 -17.63
N LEU A 139 21.36 -0.19 -16.44
CA LEU A 139 22.01 -0.65 -15.21
C LEU A 139 21.61 -2.09 -14.87
N VAL A 140 20.32 -2.42 -14.90
CA VAL A 140 19.84 -3.78 -14.63
C VAL A 140 20.36 -4.77 -15.66
N LYS A 141 20.43 -4.38 -16.94
CA LYS A 141 21.03 -5.22 -18.00
C LYS A 141 22.50 -5.51 -17.72
N LYS A 142 23.30 -4.52 -17.31
CA LYS A 142 24.70 -4.72 -16.90
C LYS A 142 24.81 -5.67 -15.69
N TYR A 143 23.96 -5.48 -14.68
CA TYR A 143 23.89 -6.37 -13.51
C TYR A 143 23.61 -7.81 -13.93
N LYS A 144 22.56 -8.04 -14.73
CA LYS A 144 22.18 -9.37 -15.22
C LYS A 144 23.32 -10.04 -15.98
N ASN A 145 23.94 -9.33 -16.92
CA ASN A 145 25.06 -9.88 -17.70
C ASN A 145 26.25 -10.30 -16.82
N LYS A 146 26.47 -9.62 -15.69
CA LYS A 146 27.59 -9.89 -14.80
C LYS A 146 27.29 -11.02 -13.80
N PHE A 147 26.07 -11.06 -13.26
CA PHE A 147 25.75 -11.90 -12.09
C PHE A 147 24.67 -12.97 -12.34
N CYS A 148 23.81 -12.80 -13.33
CA CYS A 148 22.75 -13.73 -13.68
C CYS A 148 23.17 -14.60 -14.88
N LYS A 149 24.11 -15.52 -14.66
CA LYS A 149 24.44 -16.55 -15.66
C LYS A 149 23.30 -17.57 -15.73
N ASP A 150 22.97 -18.04 -16.94
CA ASP A 150 21.96 -19.07 -17.23
C ASP A 150 20.47 -18.67 -17.06
N ASP A 151 20.13 -17.37 -17.18
CA ASP A 151 18.75 -16.83 -17.10
C ASP A 151 17.97 -17.18 -15.81
N LYS A 152 18.64 -17.72 -14.79
CA LYS A 152 18.03 -18.01 -13.50
C LYS A 152 17.90 -16.71 -12.70
N ASN A 153 16.67 -16.40 -12.28
CA ASN A 153 16.41 -15.31 -11.34
C ASN A 153 17.21 -15.58 -10.04
N PRO A 154 18.18 -14.73 -9.67
CA PRO A 154 18.98 -14.96 -8.46
C PRO A 154 18.13 -14.89 -7.18
N PHE A 155 16.94 -14.29 -7.24
CA PHE A 155 15.98 -14.14 -6.14
C PHE A 155 14.92 -15.27 -6.08
N HIS A 156 15.18 -16.41 -6.75
CA HIS A 156 14.22 -17.49 -7.02
C HIS A 156 13.48 -18.10 -5.81
N VAL A 157 13.93 -17.88 -4.57
CA VAL A 157 13.25 -18.37 -3.37
C VAL A 157 12.40 -17.27 -2.78
N TYR A 158 11.08 -17.44 -2.91
CA TYR A 158 10.07 -16.51 -2.46
C TYR A 158 9.05 -17.19 -1.56
N ARG A 159 8.38 -16.37 -0.73
CA ARG A 159 7.31 -16.86 0.13
C ARG A 159 6.03 -17.09 -0.68
N VAL A 160 5.43 -18.27 -0.53
CA VAL A 160 4.10 -18.56 -1.06
C VAL A 160 3.06 -18.02 -0.08
N THR A 161 2.25 -17.06 -0.51
CA THR A 161 1.06 -16.60 0.21
C THR A 161 -0.17 -17.32 -0.33
N GLU A 162 -0.91 -17.98 0.56
CA GLU A 162 -2.29 -18.37 0.27
C GLU A 162 -3.14 -17.10 0.16
N GLU A 163 -3.85 -16.93 -0.95
CA GLU A 163 -4.89 -15.90 -1.05
C GLU A 163 -6.00 -16.23 -0.06
N ARG A 164 -5.94 -15.64 1.13
CA ARG A 164 -7.11 -15.57 1.99
C ARG A 164 -8.08 -14.60 1.34
N VAL A 165 -9.07 -15.15 0.64
CA VAL A 165 -10.24 -14.39 0.19
C VAL A 165 -10.92 -13.83 1.44
N SER A 166 -10.58 -12.60 1.78
CA SER A 166 -11.31 -11.86 2.80
C SER A 166 -12.66 -11.50 2.20
N ILE A 167 -13.68 -12.32 2.48
CA ILE A 167 -15.07 -11.95 2.19
C ILE A 167 -15.38 -10.79 3.15
N VAL A 168 -15.19 -9.57 2.68
CA VAL A 168 -15.76 -8.39 3.35
C VAL A 168 -17.28 -8.50 3.15
N LYS A 169 -17.97 -9.08 4.14
CA LYS A 169 -19.43 -9.04 4.17
C LYS A 169 -19.84 -7.57 4.25
N SER A 170 -20.33 -7.03 3.15
CA SER A 170 -21.00 -5.73 3.14
C SER A 170 -22.22 -5.81 4.04
N ASN A 171 -22.29 -4.99 5.09
CA ASN A 171 -23.50 -4.83 5.90
C ASN A 171 -24.59 -4.01 5.18
N LYS A 172 -24.37 -3.59 3.93
CA LYS A 172 -25.38 -2.87 3.15
C LYS A 172 -26.48 -3.82 2.73
N ARG A 173 -27.72 -3.51 3.12
CA ARG A 173 -28.92 -4.15 2.58
C ARG A 173 -29.26 -3.48 1.25
N PHE A 174 -29.44 -4.28 0.21
CA PHE A 174 -29.93 -3.79 -1.07
C PHE A 174 -31.45 -3.95 -1.11
N ILE A 175 -32.14 -2.92 -1.61
CA ILE A 175 -33.59 -2.94 -1.83
C ILE A 175 -33.78 -2.72 -3.32
N ALA A 176 -34.45 -3.66 -3.99
CA ALA A 176 -34.88 -3.47 -5.37
C ALA A 176 -36.15 -2.62 -5.36
N VAL A 177 -36.16 -1.59 -6.22
CA VAL A 177 -37.32 -0.71 -6.42
C VAL A 177 -37.77 -0.90 -7.87
N ASP A 178 -39.08 -0.88 -8.10
CA ASP A 178 -39.64 -0.92 -9.45
C ASP A 178 -39.13 0.28 -10.28
N LYS A 179 -38.80 0.02 -11.54
CA LYS A 179 -38.20 1.02 -12.42
C LYS A 179 -39.14 2.20 -12.68
N ASN A 180 -40.42 1.94 -12.94
CA ASN A 180 -41.38 3.00 -13.25
C ASN A 180 -41.63 3.86 -12.01
N LEU A 181 -41.70 3.23 -10.84
CA LEU A 181 -41.83 3.93 -9.57
C LEU A 181 -40.61 4.82 -9.27
N ALA A 182 -39.40 4.33 -9.55
CA ALA A 182 -38.18 5.11 -9.40
C ALA A 182 -38.18 6.35 -10.32
N GLU A 183 -38.54 6.18 -11.59
CA GLU A 183 -38.64 7.27 -12.56
C GLU A 183 -39.69 8.32 -12.16
N GLU A 184 -40.83 7.89 -11.63
CA GLU A 184 -41.88 8.80 -11.13
C GLU A 184 -41.39 9.62 -9.92
N VAL A 185 -40.71 8.97 -8.97
CA VAL A 185 -40.12 9.64 -7.80
C VAL A 185 -39.05 10.66 -8.22
N GLU A 186 -38.20 10.31 -9.18
CA GLU A 186 -37.18 11.22 -9.70
C GLU A 186 -37.80 12.43 -10.44
N GLN A 187 -38.94 12.27 -11.10
CA GLN A 187 -39.66 13.39 -11.71
C GLN A 187 -40.31 14.31 -10.67
N LEU A 188 -40.88 13.74 -9.60
CA LEU A 188 -41.54 14.49 -8.53
C LEU A 188 -40.56 15.23 -7.62
N PHE A 189 -39.40 14.63 -7.36
CA PHE A 189 -38.37 15.14 -6.45
C PHE A 189 -37.07 15.43 -7.20
N GLY A 190 -37.15 16.14 -8.34
CA GLY A 190 -36.04 16.31 -9.29
C GLY A 190 -34.73 16.93 -8.77
N ASP A 191 -34.73 17.47 -7.55
CA ASP A 191 -33.54 17.99 -6.87
C ASP A 191 -32.87 16.96 -5.93
N GLN A 192 -33.47 15.77 -5.72
CA GLN A 192 -32.97 14.71 -4.85
C GLN A 192 -32.72 13.42 -5.64
N THR A 193 -31.72 12.66 -5.21
CA THR A 193 -31.51 11.31 -5.74
C THR A 193 -32.55 10.34 -5.16
N LEU A 194 -32.92 9.29 -5.90
CA LEU A 194 -33.83 8.23 -5.41
C LEU A 194 -33.40 7.68 -4.04
N ARG A 195 -32.09 7.58 -3.81
CA ARG A 195 -31.52 7.16 -2.53
C ARG A 195 -31.89 8.11 -1.39
N GLU A 196 -31.73 9.42 -1.58
CA GLU A 196 -32.05 10.43 -0.58
C GLU A 196 -33.54 10.44 -0.28
N THR A 197 -34.38 10.31 -1.30
CA THR A 197 -35.84 10.21 -1.14
C THR A 197 -36.23 9.00 -0.30
N VAL A 198 -35.67 7.81 -0.60
CA VAL A 198 -35.93 6.59 0.17
C VAL A 198 -35.43 6.71 1.62
N GLU A 199 -34.24 7.27 1.83
CA GLU A 199 -33.70 7.51 3.18
C GLU A 199 -34.59 8.48 3.98
N ASN A 200 -35.10 9.54 3.34
CA ASN A 200 -36.01 10.51 3.97
C ASN A 200 -37.37 9.91 4.32
N LEU A 201 -37.95 9.10 3.42
CA LEU A 201 -39.21 8.39 3.69
C LEU A 201 -39.07 7.40 4.86
N MET A 202 -37.95 6.66 4.92
CA MET A 202 -37.67 5.78 6.05
C MET A 202 -37.54 6.55 7.36
N ARG A 203 -36.91 7.72 7.35
CA ARG A 203 -36.83 8.60 8.54
C ARG A 203 -38.21 9.11 8.96
N SER A 204 -39.06 9.48 8.01
CA SER A 204 -40.45 9.87 8.30
C SER A 204 -41.23 8.73 8.95
N ALA A 205 -41.17 7.52 8.36
CA ALA A 205 -41.85 6.34 8.90
C ALA A 205 -41.40 5.99 10.32
N ILE A 206 -40.10 6.10 10.61
CA ILE A 206 -39.56 5.91 11.96
C ILE A 206 -40.09 7.00 12.90
N SER A 207 -40.07 8.26 12.48
CA SER A 207 -40.56 9.39 13.29
C SER A 207 -42.04 9.25 13.61
N GLU A 208 -42.86 8.91 12.62
CA GLU A 208 -44.29 8.68 12.79
C GLU A 208 -44.56 7.54 13.77
N HIS A 209 -43.82 6.42 13.65
CA HIS A 209 -43.93 5.31 14.60
C HIS A 209 -43.64 5.73 16.05
N HIS A 210 -42.60 6.54 16.28
CA HIS A 210 -42.28 7.04 17.62
C HIS A 210 -43.36 8.00 18.15
N VAL A 211 -43.99 8.78 17.29
CA VAL A 211 -45.12 9.65 17.66
C VAL A 211 -46.37 8.83 18.01
N TYR A 212 -46.64 7.74 17.29
CA TYR A 212 -47.74 6.83 17.63
C TYR A 212 -47.49 6.06 18.93
N GLU A 213 -46.28 5.56 19.17
CA GLU A 213 -45.93 4.89 20.44
C GLU A 213 -45.96 5.83 21.64
N SER A 214 -45.51 7.08 21.49
CA SER A 214 -45.59 8.10 22.55
C SER A 214 -47.04 8.52 22.87
N LYS A 215 -47.93 8.58 21.86
CA LYS A 215 -49.36 8.81 22.09
C LYS A 215 -50.06 7.60 22.71
N ALA A 216 -49.72 6.38 22.29
CA ALA A 216 -50.26 5.15 22.87
C ALA A 216 -49.81 4.92 24.33
N SER A 217 -48.58 5.34 24.69
CA SER A 217 -48.09 5.32 26.07
C SER A 217 -48.63 6.48 26.92
N GLY A 218 -48.83 7.67 26.34
CA GLY A 218 -49.49 8.80 27.00
C GLY A 218 -50.98 8.57 27.29
N SER A 219 -51.69 7.89 26.39
CA SER A 219 -53.10 7.49 26.58
C SER A 219 -53.28 6.45 27.70
N ARG A 220 -52.32 5.55 27.90
CA ARG A 220 -52.33 4.62 29.05
C ARG A 220 -52.13 5.31 30.39
N TYR A 221 -51.45 6.46 30.43
CA TYR A 221 -51.26 7.23 31.67
C TYR A 221 -52.50 8.05 32.05
N SER A 222 -53.30 8.50 31.07
CA SER A 222 -54.55 9.22 31.36
C SER A 222 -55.68 8.29 31.83
N GLU A 223 -55.80 7.08 31.26
CA GLU A 223 -56.82 6.11 31.69
C GLU A 223 -56.58 5.56 33.10
N LEU A 224 -55.34 5.52 33.59
CA LEU A 224 -55.01 5.10 34.96
C LEU A 224 -55.25 6.18 36.02
N GLN A 225 -55.45 7.45 35.63
CA GLN A 225 -55.76 8.56 36.55
C GLN A 225 -57.26 8.82 36.74
N GLU A 226 -58.13 8.33 35.85
CA GLU A 226 -59.58 8.37 36.03
C GLU A 226 -60.16 7.15 36.78
N MET A 227 -59.32 6.13 37.05
CA MET A 227 -59.71 4.92 37.78
C MET A 227 -59.13 4.83 39.21
N ALA A 228 -58.64 5.94 39.77
CA ALA A 228 -58.12 6.05 41.14
C ALA A 228 -59.01 6.92 42.03
#